data_AF-A0A2V5MH98-F1
#
_entry.id   AF-A0A2V5MH98-F1
#
_cell.length_a   1.000
_cell.length_b   1.000
_cell.length_c   1.000
_cell.angle_alpha   90.00
_cell.angle_beta   90.00
_cell.angle_gamma   90.00
#
_symmetry.space_group_name_H-M   'P 1'
#
loop_
_entity.id
_entity.type
_entity.pdbx_description
1 polymer ?
#
loop_
_entity_poly.entity_id
_entity_poly.type
_entity_poly.pdbx_seq_one_letter_code
_entity_poly.pdbx_strand_id
1 'polypeptide(L)'
;MWKPRVPGVNFGMRYLVKARVKHGRAEALAEAIADRTLGRGSIAGDEYLYDMETARVDSKGDAHWVETCFCDPPLEEERPYWEKYFDLLSIKDAHSRRNCRHENGTEPWACCQCDCTKPLEERLASTGESFLHKLTSAKL
;
A
#
# COMPACT_ATOMS: atom_id res chain seq x y z
N MET A 1 -0.92 -6.54 -30.96
CA MET A 1 -1.27 -7.87 -30.43
C MET A 1 -2.03 -7.67 -29.13
N TRP A 2 -3.36 -7.73 -29.20
CA TRP A 2 -4.25 -7.50 -28.06
C TRP A 2 -4.28 -8.78 -27.22
N LYS A 3 -3.85 -8.75 -25.95
CA LYS A 3 -4.12 -9.87 -25.04
C LYS A 3 -5.53 -9.71 -24.48
N PRO A 4 -6.40 -10.72 -24.57
CA PRO A 4 -7.72 -10.65 -23.98
C PRO A 4 -7.58 -10.52 -22.47
N ARG A 5 -8.25 -9.51 -21.88
CA ARG A 5 -8.46 -9.48 -20.43
C ARG A 5 -9.28 -10.73 -20.08
N VAL A 6 -8.66 -11.66 -19.36
CA VAL A 6 -9.38 -12.80 -18.76
C VAL A 6 -10.33 -12.19 -17.72
N PRO A 7 -11.65 -12.35 -17.84
CA PRO A 7 -12.57 -11.89 -16.81
C PRO A 7 -12.25 -12.60 -15.49
N GLY A 8 -11.98 -11.85 -14.42
CA GLY A 8 -11.72 -12.41 -13.08
C GLY A 8 -10.25 -12.72 -12.75
N VAL A 9 -9.28 -12.14 -13.47
CA VAL A 9 -7.87 -12.12 -13.00
C VAL A 9 -7.43 -10.68 -12.88
N ASN A 10 -7.33 -10.20 -11.64
CA ASN A 10 -6.85 -8.86 -11.37
C ASN A 10 -5.32 -8.79 -11.53
N PHE A 11 -4.85 -8.31 -12.69
CA PHE A 11 -3.42 -8.07 -12.94
C PHE A 11 -2.88 -6.79 -12.27
N GLY A 12 -3.68 -6.13 -11.44
CA GLY A 12 -3.16 -5.14 -10.51
C GLY A 12 -2.27 -5.87 -9.52
N MET A 13 -0.95 -5.77 -9.63
CA MET A 13 -0.03 -6.26 -8.60
C MET A 13 0.46 -5.11 -7.72
N ARG A 14 -0.13 -3.92 -7.91
CA ARG A 14 0.25 -2.68 -7.24
C ARG A 14 -1.01 -1.86 -6.98
N TYR A 15 -1.27 -1.54 -5.73
CA TYR A 15 -2.48 -0.84 -5.33
C TYR A 15 -2.15 0.42 -4.54
N LEU A 16 -2.76 1.54 -4.93
CA LEU A 16 -2.77 2.74 -4.11
C LEU A 16 -3.85 2.56 -3.06
N VAL A 17 -3.41 2.35 -1.83
CA VAL A 17 -4.26 2.28 -0.66
C VAL A 17 -4.41 3.67 -0.08
N LYS A 18 -5.64 4.03 0.24
CA LYS A 18 -5.99 5.21 1.02
C LYS A 18 -6.71 4.76 2.27
N ALA A 19 -6.22 5.16 3.43
CA ALA A 19 -6.83 4.80 4.70
C ALA A 19 -6.74 5.94 5.72
N ARG A 20 -7.58 5.87 6.76
CA ARG A 20 -7.56 6.80 7.88
C ARG A 20 -7.35 6.04 9.17
N VAL A 21 -6.50 6.53 10.07
CA VAL A 21 -6.35 5.91 11.39
C VAL A 21 -7.66 6.05 12.14
N LYS A 22 -8.16 4.94 12.69
CA LYS A 22 -9.37 4.90 13.51
C LYS A 22 -9.18 5.77 14.76
N HIS A 23 -10.23 6.45 15.16
CA HIS A 23 -10.21 7.25 16.39
C HIS A 23 -9.77 6.41 17.59
N GLY A 24 -8.79 6.91 18.35
CA GLY A 24 -8.22 6.22 19.52
C GLY A 24 -7.30 5.03 19.20
N ARG A 25 -6.93 4.81 17.93
CA ARG A 25 -5.99 3.73 17.54
C ARG A 25 -4.58 4.20 17.21
N ALA A 26 -4.32 5.51 17.18
CA ALA A 26 -3.02 6.06 16.81
C ALA A 26 -1.88 5.55 17.73
N GLU A 27 -2.07 5.58 19.05
CA GLU A 27 -1.08 5.10 20.02
C GLU A 27 -0.83 3.60 19.88
N ALA A 28 -1.90 2.78 19.86
CA ALA A 28 -1.79 1.34 19.68
C ALA A 28 -1.15 0.94 18.33
N LEU A 29 -1.35 1.73 17.28
CA LEU A 29 -0.66 1.54 16.00
C LEU A 29 0.83 1.88 16.10
N ALA A 30 1.16 2.99 16.77
CA ALA A 30 2.54 3.41 16.97
C ALA A 30 3.33 2.35 17.77
N GLU A 31 2.74 1.82 18.83
CA GLU A 31 3.31 0.70 19.61
C GLU A 31 3.51 -0.54 18.74
N ALA A 32 2.50 -0.94 17.96
CA ALA A 32 2.60 -2.11 17.10
C ALA A 32 3.70 -1.98 16.04
N ILE A 33 3.93 -0.77 15.51
CA ILE A 33 5.04 -0.48 14.59
C ILE A 33 6.37 -0.52 15.34
N ALA A 34 6.48 0.15 16.49
CA ALA A 34 7.71 0.20 17.29
C ALA A 34 8.17 -1.19 17.73
N ASP A 35 7.24 -2.04 18.15
CA ASP A 35 7.51 -3.40 18.59
C ASP A 35 7.66 -4.40 17.43
N ARG A 36 7.52 -3.93 16.18
CA ARG A 36 7.52 -4.78 14.97
C ARG A 36 6.52 -5.94 15.10
N THR A 37 5.32 -5.62 15.58
CA THR A 37 4.21 -6.57 15.73
C THR A 37 3.05 -6.30 14.77
N LEU A 38 3.04 -5.15 14.09
CA LEU A 38 2.09 -4.87 13.03
C LEU A 38 2.14 -5.98 11.96
N GLY A 39 0.99 -6.58 11.67
CA GLY A 39 0.90 -7.68 10.70
C GLY A 39 1.40 -9.04 11.20
N ARG A 40 1.84 -9.19 12.46
CA ARG A 40 2.37 -10.47 12.96
C ARG A 40 1.36 -11.62 12.79
N GLY A 41 1.81 -12.69 12.14
CA GLY A 41 0.99 -13.86 11.78
C GLY A 41 0.35 -13.76 10.39
N SER A 42 0.48 -12.62 9.71
CA SER A 42 0.14 -12.46 8.30
C SER A 42 1.23 -13.06 7.40
N ILE A 43 0.83 -13.48 6.20
CA ILE A 43 1.75 -13.97 5.17
C ILE A 43 2.56 -12.84 4.51
N ALA A 44 2.06 -11.59 4.56
CA ALA A 44 2.74 -10.42 4.01
C ALA A 44 3.98 -9.99 4.82
N GLY A 45 4.24 -10.60 5.99
CA GLY A 45 5.49 -10.44 6.73
C GLY A 45 5.83 -8.99 7.07
N ASP A 46 7.04 -8.55 6.69
CA ASP A 46 7.54 -7.19 6.96
C ASP A 46 6.92 -6.10 6.04
N GLU A 47 6.06 -6.45 5.07
CA GLU A 47 5.45 -5.50 4.13
C GLU A 47 4.64 -4.41 4.87
N TYR A 48 4.00 -4.74 5.99
CA TYR A 48 3.28 -3.76 6.80
C TYR A 48 4.17 -2.62 7.30
N LEU A 49 5.40 -2.93 7.73
CA LEU A 49 6.32 -1.93 8.26
C LEU A 49 6.86 -1.06 7.13
N TYR A 50 7.22 -1.70 6.01
CA TYR A 50 7.63 -1.02 4.79
C TYR A 50 6.56 -0.05 4.26
N ASP A 51 5.30 -0.49 4.26
CA ASP A 51 4.15 0.33 3.87
C ASP A 51 4.03 1.56 4.75
N MET A 52 4.19 1.42 6.06
CA MET A 52 4.11 2.56 6.98
C MET A 52 5.30 3.53 6.85
N GLU A 53 6.50 3.03 6.56
CA GLU A 53 7.69 3.85 6.27
C GLU A 53 7.51 4.69 5.00
N THR A 54 6.93 4.10 3.96
CA THR A 54 6.69 4.75 2.68
C THR A 54 5.40 5.58 2.65
N ALA A 55 4.46 5.33 3.57
CA ALA A 55 3.19 6.02 3.64
C ALA A 55 3.33 7.54 3.80
N ARG A 56 2.40 8.27 3.17
CA ARG A 56 2.32 9.72 3.22
C ARG A 56 0.92 10.18 3.60
N VAL A 57 0.85 11.21 4.44
CA VAL A 57 -0.38 11.81 4.93
C VAL A 57 -0.73 13.03 4.10
N ASP A 58 -1.95 13.06 3.57
CA ASP A 58 -2.46 14.22 2.84
C ASP A 58 -2.99 15.32 3.78
N SER A 59 -3.42 16.45 3.23
CA SER A 59 -3.95 17.59 3.99
C SER A 59 -5.25 17.30 4.74
N LYS A 60 -5.92 16.16 4.47
CA LYS A 60 -7.12 15.70 5.17
C LYS A 60 -6.79 14.75 6.32
N GLY A 61 -5.52 14.42 6.52
CA GLY A 61 -5.07 13.44 7.51
C GLY A 61 -5.20 11.99 7.05
N ASP A 62 -5.49 11.75 5.75
CA ASP A 62 -5.57 10.39 5.23
C ASP A 62 -4.18 9.89 4.84
N ALA A 63 -3.86 8.66 5.24
CA ALA A 63 -2.63 7.97 4.86
C ALA A 63 -2.79 7.31 3.49
N HIS A 64 -1.73 7.41 2.67
CA HIS A 64 -1.64 6.81 1.35
C HIS A 64 -0.34 6.04 1.21
N TRP A 65 -0.40 4.81 0.71
CA TRP A 65 0.77 3.98 0.39
C TRP A 65 0.49 3.08 -0.81
N VAL A 66 1.55 2.52 -1.38
CA VAL A 66 1.47 1.55 -2.47
C VAL A 66 1.74 0.17 -1.89
N GLU A 67 0.81 -0.75 -2.11
CA GLU A 67 0.89 -2.14 -1.65
C GLU A 67 1.03 -3.09 -2.84
N THR A 68 1.67 -4.25 -2.63
CA THR A 68 1.96 -5.23 -3.67
C THR A 68 1.18 -6.53 -3.47
N CYS A 69 -0.13 -6.51 -3.70
CA CYS A 69 -0.95 -7.71 -3.54
C CYS A 69 -0.99 -8.61 -4.79
N PHE A 70 -1.11 -9.92 -4.55
CA PHE A 70 -1.47 -10.91 -5.57
C PHE A 70 -2.89 -11.49 -5.39
N CYS A 71 -3.63 -11.03 -4.38
CA CYS A 71 -4.98 -11.52 -4.06
C CYS A 71 -6.05 -11.01 -5.04
N ASP A 72 -7.14 -11.76 -5.15
CA ASP A 72 -8.39 -11.31 -5.77
C ASP A 72 -9.58 -11.67 -4.85
N PRO A 73 -10.18 -10.69 -4.14
CA PRO A 73 -9.97 -9.25 -4.28
C PRO A 73 -8.65 -8.71 -3.69
N PRO A 74 -8.20 -7.52 -4.08
CA PRO A 74 -6.97 -6.92 -3.57
C PRO A 74 -6.98 -6.75 -2.05
N LEU A 75 -5.82 -7.04 -1.44
CA LEU A 75 -5.55 -6.99 0.00
C LEU A 75 -6.44 -7.95 0.81
N GLU A 76 -7.02 -9.01 0.23
CA GLU A 76 -7.94 -9.89 0.96
C GLU A 76 -7.31 -10.45 2.23
N GLU A 77 -6.06 -10.90 2.15
CA GLU A 77 -5.34 -11.51 3.27
C GLU A 77 -4.86 -10.46 4.28
N GLU A 78 -4.46 -9.27 3.81
CA GLU A 78 -3.89 -8.23 4.65
C GLU A 78 -4.94 -7.36 5.34
N ARG A 79 -6.13 -7.25 4.75
CA ARG A 79 -7.22 -6.37 5.20
C ARG A 79 -7.60 -6.54 6.67
N PRO A 80 -7.75 -7.76 7.23
CA PRO A 80 -8.07 -7.93 8.65
C PRO A 80 -7.00 -7.36 9.60
N TYR A 81 -5.75 -7.22 9.15
CA TYR A 81 -4.68 -6.62 9.92
C TYR A 81 -4.71 -5.09 9.83
N TRP A 82 -4.92 -4.56 8.62
CA TRP A 82 -5.06 -3.12 8.42
C TRP A 82 -6.27 -2.55 9.15
N GLU A 83 -7.41 -3.24 9.08
CA GLU A 83 -8.66 -2.76 9.67
C GLU A 83 -8.66 -2.78 11.21
N LYS A 84 -7.65 -3.37 11.86
CA LYS A 84 -7.46 -3.20 13.33
C LYS A 84 -7.19 -1.74 13.70
N TYR A 85 -6.52 -1.01 12.82
CA TYR A 85 -6.04 0.35 13.09
C TYR A 85 -6.62 1.40 12.13
N PHE A 86 -7.05 0.99 10.94
CA PHE A 86 -7.47 1.91 9.89
C PHE A 86 -8.92 1.67 9.45
N ASP A 87 -9.56 2.75 9.01
CA ASP A 87 -10.68 2.72 8.09
C ASP A 87 -10.12 2.77 6.65
N LEU A 88 -10.27 1.69 5.88
CA LEU A 88 -9.85 1.63 4.49
C LEU A 88 -10.83 2.43 3.62
N LEU A 89 -10.37 3.53 3.03
CA LEU A 89 -11.20 4.46 2.28
C LEU A 89 -11.26 4.13 0.79
N SER A 90 -10.14 3.71 0.20
CA SER A 90 -10.12 3.22 -1.18
C SER A 90 -8.89 2.38 -1.48
N ILE A 91 -9.04 1.38 -2.32
CA ILE A 91 -7.95 0.58 -2.90
C ILE A 91 -8.10 0.68 -4.41
N LYS A 92 -7.09 1.19 -5.09
CA LYS A 92 -7.15 1.48 -6.54
C LYS A 92 -5.94 0.89 -7.24
N ASP A 93 -6.14 0.40 -8.46
CA ASP A 93 -5.04 -0.04 -9.34
C ASP A 93 -4.03 1.12 -9.51
N ALA A 94 -2.81 0.94 -9.00
CA ALA A 94 -1.69 1.87 -9.14
C ALA A 94 -0.76 1.47 -10.30
N HIS A 95 -1.07 0.37 -10.97
CA HIS A 95 -0.20 -0.24 -11.96
C HIS A 95 -0.13 0.61 -13.25
N SER A 96 0.98 1.34 -13.44
CA SER A 96 1.28 1.98 -14.72
C SER A 96 1.76 0.95 -15.74
N ARG A 97 0.83 0.42 -16.56
CA ARG A 97 1.12 -0.61 -17.59
C ARG A 97 2.21 -0.19 -18.58
N ARG A 98 2.34 1.11 -18.87
CA ARG A 98 3.40 1.63 -19.74
C ARG A 98 4.79 1.42 -19.14
N ASN A 99 4.91 1.52 -17.82
CA ASN A 99 6.16 1.40 -17.09
C ASN A 99 6.37 0.00 -16.49
N CYS A 100 5.39 -0.90 -16.65
CA CYS A 100 5.52 -2.26 -16.16
C CYS A 100 6.31 -3.13 -17.12
N ARG A 101 7.49 -3.58 -16.70
CA ARG A 101 8.38 -4.41 -17.52
C ARG A 101 7.72 -5.72 -17.97
N HIS A 102 6.83 -6.29 -17.15
CA HIS A 102 6.05 -7.47 -17.52
C HIS A 102 5.03 -7.17 -18.62
N GLU A 103 4.17 -6.18 -18.40
CA GLU A 103 3.07 -5.85 -19.31
C GLU A 103 3.56 -5.23 -20.63
N ASN A 104 4.64 -4.45 -20.58
CA ASN A 104 5.24 -3.85 -21.78
C ASN A 104 6.18 -4.81 -22.54
N GLY A 105 6.39 -6.03 -22.02
CA GLY A 105 7.16 -7.09 -22.67
C GLY A 105 8.68 -6.96 -22.56
N THR A 106 9.20 -5.98 -21.79
CA THR A 106 10.64 -5.81 -21.57
C THR A 106 11.23 -6.96 -20.75
N GLU A 107 10.52 -7.42 -19.72
CA GLU A 107 10.98 -8.48 -18.81
C GLU A 107 9.78 -9.29 -18.27
N PRO A 108 9.63 -10.57 -18.65
CA PRO A 108 8.59 -11.45 -18.09
C PRO A 108 8.75 -11.63 -16.57
N TRP A 109 7.63 -11.73 -15.84
CA TRP A 109 7.60 -11.96 -14.38
C TRP A 109 8.29 -10.91 -13.51
N ALA A 110 8.54 -9.70 -14.06
CA ALA A 110 9.22 -8.62 -13.35
C ALA A 110 8.38 -7.90 -12.28
N CYS A 111 7.09 -8.23 -12.12
CA CYS A 111 6.16 -7.44 -11.30
C CYS A 111 6.57 -7.30 -9.83
N CYS A 112 7.19 -8.32 -9.23
CA CYS A 112 7.66 -8.28 -7.84
C CYS A 112 8.71 -7.19 -7.61
N GLN A 113 9.53 -6.89 -8.63
CA GLN A 113 10.59 -5.88 -8.57
C GLN A 113 10.41 -4.78 -9.63
N CYS A 114 9.16 -4.56 -10.03
CA CYS A 114 8.85 -3.55 -11.02
C CYS A 114 8.77 -2.18 -10.35
N ASP A 115 9.43 -1.19 -10.95
CA ASP A 115 9.42 0.22 -10.56
C ASP A 115 8.25 0.98 -11.20
N CYS A 116 7.18 0.29 -11.61
CA CYS A 116 6.08 0.88 -12.36
C CYS A 116 5.26 1.90 -11.54
N THR A 117 5.37 1.86 -10.21
CA THR A 117 4.76 2.80 -9.26
C THR A 117 5.70 3.89 -8.76
N LYS A 118 6.99 3.85 -9.10
CA LYS A 118 7.98 4.82 -8.61
C LYS A 118 7.57 6.29 -8.82
N PRO A 119 7.04 6.71 -9.99
CA PRO A 119 6.58 8.10 -10.16
C PRO A 119 5.41 8.47 -9.24
N LEU A 120 4.53 7.51 -8.91
CA LEU A 120 3.42 7.74 -7.98
C LEU A 120 3.94 7.91 -6.55
N GLU A 121 4.85 7.03 -6.12
CA GLU A 121 5.48 7.10 -4.80
C GLU A 121 6.27 8.40 -4.60
N GLU A 122 7.03 8.84 -5.62
CA GLU A 122 7.72 10.15 -5.62
C GLU A 122 6.73 11.31 -5.52
N ARG A 123 5.57 11.21 -6.20
CA ARG A 123 4.51 12.23 -6.10
C ARG A 123 3.90 12.25 -4.70
N LEU A 124 3.65 11.10 -4.08
CA LEU A 124 3.17 11.04 -2.70
C LEU A 124 4.20 11.66 -1.76
N ALA A 125 5.47 11.33 -1.92
CA ALA A 125 6.55 11.84 -1.07
C ALA A 125 6.77 13.35 -1.17
N SER A 126 6.54 13.93 -2.35
CA SER A 126 6.66 15.39 -2.57
C SER A 126 5.43 16.19 -2.13
N THR A 127 4.27 15.55 -1.95
CA THR A 127 3.02 16.26 -1.65
C THR A 127 2.43 15.97 -0.27
N GLY A 128 2.83 14.87 0.37
CA GLY A 128 2.35 14.48 1.70
C GLY A 128 3.45 14.50 2.76
N GLU A 129 3.03 14.55 4.03
CA GLU A 129 3.93 14.42 5.18
C GLU A 129 4.24 12.94 5.45
N SER A 130 5.38 12.64 6.08
CA SER A 130 5.68 11.27 6.54
C SER A 130 4.62 10.78 7.53
N PHE A 131 4.03 9.61 7.26
CA PHE A 131 3.04 9.00 8.14
C PHE A 131 3.62 8.69 9.53
N LEU A 132 4.77 8.03 9.60
CA LEU A 132 5.41 7.71 10.87
C LEU A 132 5.68 8.96 11.71
N HIS A 133 6.22 10.03 11.10
CA HIS A 133 6.45 11.29 11.81
C HIS A 133 5.16 11.89 12.37
N LYS A 134 4.05 11.84 11.61
CA LYS A 134 2.75 12.33 12.06
C LYS A 134 2.16 11.48 13.19
N LEU A 135 2.32 10.17 13.09
CA LEU A 135 1.88 9.20 14.08
C LEU A 135 2.61 9.38 15.42
N THR A 136 3.95 9.46 15.40
CA THR A 136 4.75 9.62 16.62
C THR A 136 4.65 11.00 17.23
N SER A 137 4.30 12.01 16.43
CA SER A 137 4.03 13.37 16.93
C SER A 137 2.62 13.52 17.55
N ALA A 138 1.82 12.45 17.61
CA ALA A 138 0.42 12.46 18.03
C ALA A 138 -0.45 13.49 17.28
N LYS A 139 -0.18 13.66 15.97
CA LYS A 139 -0.88 14.60 15.08
C LYS A 139 -1.83 13.91 14.09
N LEU A 140 -2.27 12.69 14.40
CA LEU A 140 -3.20 11.87 13.62
C LEU A 140 -4.43 11.51 14.45
#